data_AF-A0A6B2MPJ1-F1
#
_entry.id   AF-A0A6B2MPJ1-F1
#
_cell.length_a   1.000
_cell.length_b   1.000
_cell.length_c   1.000
_cell.angle_alpha   90.00
_cell.angle_beta   90.00
_cell.angle_gamma   90.00
#
_symmetry.space_group_name_H-M   'P 1'
#
loop_
_entity.id
_entity.type
_entity.pdbx_description
1 polymer ?
#
loop_
_entity_poly.entity_id
_entity_poly.type
_entity_poly.pdbx_seq_one_letter_code
_entity_poly.pdbx_strand_id
1 'polypeptide(L)'
;MPDPDLLAELAAIPQIDEGEAVLLSLVLSSPNSKILTGDKRALRGLAENDACQKFAGRIILIEQVLGACLSRKGHAWLLANVCPYKHIDRAIGAILGSRCDANMDSLKEGFQSYIGEIGRLYDPTMLFALSVDLP
;
A
#
# COMPACT_ATOMS: atom_id res chain seq x y z
N MET A 1 8.39 -15.16 -15.72
CA MET A 1 8.56 -14.04 -16.66
C MET A 1 7.19 -13.41 -16.84
N PRO A 2 7.05 -12.08 -16.79
CA PRO A 2 5.75 -11.45 -16.95
C PRO A 2 5.19 -11.74 -18.34
N ASP A 3 3.89 -12.02 -18.40
CA ASP A 3 3.16 -12.18 -19.65
C ASP A 3 3.22 -10.84 -20.45
N PRO A 4 3.77 -10.84 -21.68
CA PRO A 4 3.91 -9.62 -22.48
C PRO A 4 2.59 -8.88 -22.74
N ASP A 5 1.49 -9.61 -22.93
CA ASP A 5 0.19 -9.00 -23.23
C ASP A 5 -0.37 -8.30 -21.98
N LEU A 6 -0.25 -8.96 -20.84
CA LEU A 6 -0.62 -8.38 -19.54
C LEU A 6 0.26 -7.18 -19.18
N LEU A 7 1.56 -7.24 -19.47
CA LEU A 7 2.46 -6.12 -19.24
C LEU A 7 2.06 -4.91 -20.09
N ALA A 8 1.72 -5.12 -21.36
CA ALA A 8 1.24 -4.06 -22.23
C ALA A 8 -0.12 -3.49 -21.76
N GLU A 9 -1.04 -4.34 -21.30
CA GLU A 9 -2.32 -3.93 -20.70
C GLU A 9 -2.08 -3.01 -19.49
N LEU A 10 -1.20 -3.41 -18.56
CA LEU A 10 -0.90 -2.65 -17.35
C LEU A 10 -0.15 -1.33 -17.64
N ALA A 11 0.80 -1.35 -18.56
CA ALA A 11 1.57 -0.16 -18.95
C ALA A 11 0.72 0.89 -19.68
N ALA A 12 -0.44 0.50 -20.23
CA ALA A 12 -1.38 1.42 -20.84
C ALA A 12 -2.27 2.16 -19.83
N ILE A 13 -2.28 1.75 -18.55
CA ILE A 13 -3.10 2.37 -17.50
C ILE A 13 -2.46 3.70 -17.07
N PRO A 14 -3.21 4.82 -17.12
CA PRO A 14 -2.71 6.09 -16.61
C PRO A 14 -2.27 5.97 -15.14
N GLN A 15 -1.17 6.63 -14.78
CA GLN A 15 -0.56 6.58 -13.43
C GLN A 15 0.18 5.29 -13.08
N ILE A 16 0.26 4.30 -13.98
CA ILE A 16 1.15 3.14 -13.82
C ILE A 16 2.38 3.36 -14.69
N ASP A 17 3.56 3.42 -14.07
CA ASP A 17 4.82 3.50 -14.82
C ASP A 17 5.33 2.12 -15.29
N GLU A 18 6.35 2.11 -16.13
CA GLU A 18 6.92 0.87 -16.68
C GLU A 18 7.41 -0.10 -15.58
N GLY A 19 8.01 0.42 -14.51
CA GLY A 19 8.49 -0.39 -13.39
C GLY A 19 7.35 -1.00 -12.59
N GLU A 20 6.30 -0.23 -12.34
CA GLU A 20 5.08 -0.69 -11.67
C GLU A 20 4.34 -1.74 -12.49
N ALA A 21 4.22 -1.54 -13.81
CA ALA A 21 3.61 -2.51 -14.71
C ALA A 21 4.36 -3.85 -14.69
N VAL A 22 5.69 -3.83 -14.63
CA VAL A 22 6.51 -5.04 -14.46
C VAL A 22 6.24 -5.72 -13.12
N LEU A 23 6.20 -4.97 -12.02
CA LEU A 23 5.93 -5.56 -10.70
C LEU A 23 4.52 -6.15 -10.60
N LEU A 24 3.51 -5.45 -11.13
CA LEU A 24 2.12 -5.88 -11.15
C LEU A 24 1.92 -7.12 -12.03
N SER A 25 2.55 -7.19 -13.20
CA SER A 25 2.50 -8.39 -14.06
C SER A 25 3.18 -9.61 -13.42
N LEU A 26 4.25 -9.41 -12.65
CA LEU A 26 4.89 -10.47 -11.87
C LEU A 26 3.99 -11.01 -10.75
N VAL A 27 3.18 -10.16 -10.11
CA VAL A 27 2.19 -10.60 -9.10
C VAL A 27 1.20 -11.57 -9.69
N LEU A 28 0.76 -11.34 -10.93
CA LEU A 28 -0.22 -12.20 -11.60
C LEU A 28 0.40 -13.49 -12.16
N SER A 29 1.72 -13.54 -12.31
CA SER A 29 2.45 -14.73 -12.77
C SER A 29 2.45 -15.88 -11.74
N SER A 30 2.00 -15.65 -10.50
CA SER A 30 1.91 -16.67 -9.45
C SER A 30 0.66 -16.45 -8.58
N PRO A 31 -0.13 -17.48 -8.26
CA PRO A 31 -1.40 -17.33 -7.54
C PRO A 31 -1.24 -16.81 -6.10
N ASN A 32 -0.07 -17.02 -5.49
CA ASN A 32 0.18 -16.65 -4.08
C ASN A 32 1.01 -15.38 -3.91
N SER A 33 1.51 -14.82 -5.01
CA SER A 33 2.34 -13.62 -5.00
C SER A 33 1.53 -12.41 -4.56
N LYS A 34 2.21 -11.53 -3.82
CA LYS A 34 1.68 -10.26 -3.33
C LYS A 34 2.70 -9.18 -3.62
N ILE A 35 2.24 -7.94 -3.74
CA ILE A 35 3.11 -6.77 -3.86
C ILE A 35 2.99 -5.91 -2.62
N LEU A 36 4.12 -5.42 -2.12
CA LEU A 36 4.19 -4.34 -1.15
C LEU A 36 4.42 -3.05 -1.92
N THR A 37 3.54 -2.05 -1.75
CA THR A 37 3.69 -0.75 -2.41
C THR A 37 3.17 0.39 -1.54
N GLY A 38 3.72 1.59 -1.75
CA GLY A 38 3.18 2.86 -1.24
C GLY A 38 2.57 3.72 -2.34
N ASP A 39 2.65 3.30 -3.62
CA ASP A 39 2.18 4.12 -4.73
C ASP A 39 0.66 4.07 -4.86
N LYS A 40 -0.01 5.04 -4.25
CA LYS A 40 -1.46 5.18 -4.29
C LYS A 40 -1.97 5.67 -5.65
N ARG A 41 -1.13 6.33 -6.44
CA ARG A 41 -1.54 6.84 -7.76
C ARG A 41 -1.71 5.67 -8.72
N ALA A 42 -0.75 4.75 -8.71
CA ALA A 42 -0.83 3.52 -9.48
C ALA A 42 -2.03 2.67 -9.06
N LEU A 43 -2.30 2.53 -7.76
CA LEU A 43 -3.46 1.78 -7.26
C LEU A 43 -4.80 2.39 -7.66
N ARG A 44 -4.90 3.73 -7.68
CA ARG A 44 -6.10 4.42 -8.18
C ARG A 44 -6.29 4.21 -9.67
N GLY A 45 -5.22 4.37 -10.47
CA GLY A 45 -5.26 4.09 -11.91
C GLY A 45 -5.66 2.64 -12.19
N LEU A 46 -5.11 1.69 -11.44
CA LEU A 46 -5.46 0.28 -11.54
C LEU A 46 -6.93 0.03 -11.22
N ALA A 47 -7.47 0.63 -10.15
CA ALA A 47 -8.86 0.45 -9.73
C ALA A 47 -9.88 0.98 -10.74
N GLU A 48 -9.49 1.91 -11.62
CA GLU A 48 -10.32 2.43 -12.72
C GLU A 48 -10.29 1.51 -13.97
N ASN A 49 -9.53 0.42 -13.94
CA ASN A 49 -9.38 -0.53 -15.04
C ASN A 49 -9.86 -1.93 -14.66
N ASP A 50 -10.40 -2.68 -15.61
CA ASP A 50 -10.91 -4.05 -15.38
C ASP A 50 -9.83 -5.02 -14.86
N ALA A 51 -8.55 -4.74 -15.11
CA ALA A 51 -7.43 -5.51 -14.60
C ALA A 51 -7.39 -5.59 -13.06
N CYS A 52 -7.97 -4.63 -12.33
CA CYS A 52 -7.99 -4.63 -10.86
C CYS A 52 -8.59 -5.90 -10.25
N GLN A 53 -9.54 -6.54 -10.95
CA GLN A 53 -10.16 -7.80 -10.55
C GLN A 53 -9.13 -8.91 -10.29
N LYS A 54 -8.05 -8.90 -11.08
CA LYS A 54 -6.96 -9.90 -11.00
C LYS A 54 -6.14 -9.73 -9.70
N PHE A 55 -6.25 -8.58 -9.01
CA PHE A 55 -5.48 -8.21 -7.83
C PHE A 55 -6.24 -8.32 -6.51
N ALA A 56 -7.46 -8.86 -6.50
CA ALA A 56 -8.22 -9.10 -5.27
C ALA A 56 -7.37 -9.82 -4.21
N GLY A 57 -7.18 -9.19 -3.05
CA GLY A 57 -6.37 -9.71 -1.95
C GLY A 57 -4.86 -9.86 -2.22
N ARG A 58 -4.27 -9.16 -3.20
CA ARG A 58 -2.85 -9.29 -3.58
C ARG A 58 -1.97 -8.09 -3.22
N ILE A 59 -2.55 -7.00 -2.75
CA ILE A 59 -1.82 -5.75 -2.50
C ILE A 59 -1.63 -5.54 -1.00
N ILE A 60 -0.39 -5.31 -0.58
CA ILE A 60 -0.05 -4.91 0.77
C ILE A 60 0.43 -3.46 0.71
N LEU A 61 -0.16 -2.60 1.51
CA LEU A 61 0.29 -1.22 1.63
C LEU A 61 1.44 -1.09 2.64
N ILE A 62 2.33 -0.14 2.40
CA ILE A 62 3.34 0.26 3.41
C ILE A 62 2.65 0.66 4.72
N GLU A 63 1.50 1.34 4.65
CA GLU A 63 0.69 1.70 5.81
C GLU A 63 0.19 0.50 6.60
N GLN A 64 -0.17 -0.61 5.94
CA GLN A 64 -0.58 -1.83 6.65
C GLN A 64 0.59 -2.41 7.45
N VAL A 65 1.79 -2.43 6.84
CA VAL A 65 3.00 -2.92 7.51
C VAL A 65 3.37 -2.03 8.69
N LEU A 66 3.39 -0.71 8.49
CA LEU A 66 3.75 0.24 9.55
C LEU A 66 2.70 0.30 10.66
N GLY A 67 1.41 0.20 10.33
CA GLY A 67 0.33 0.03 11.31
C GLY A 67 0.51 -1.26 12.13
N ALA A 68 0.85 -2.37 11.50
CA ALA A 68 1.13 -3.63 12.21
C ALA A 68 2.40 -3.52 13.10
N CYS A 69 3.42 -2.78 12.65
CA CYS A 69 4.58 -2.49 13.47
C CYS A 69 4.21 -1.61 14.68
N LEU A 70 3.39 -0.57 14.50
CA LEU A 70 2.88 0.24 15.59
C LEU A 70 2.16 -0.61 16.64
N SER A 71 1.29 -1.53 16.20
CA SER A 71 0.62 -2.48 17.09
C SER A 71 1.57 -3.36 17.89
N ARG A 72 2.54 -3.99 17.19
CA ARG A 72 3.37 -5.07 17.77
C ARG A 72 4.61 -4.58 18.48
N LYS A 73 5.11 -3.40 18.11
CA LYS A 73 6.37 -2.83 18.61
C LYS A 73 6.17 -1.53 19.38
N GLY A 74 5.00 -0.90 19.27
CA GLY A 74 4.63 0.29 20.00
C GLY A 74 5.17 1.60 19.41
N HIS A 75 4.70 2.69 20.00
CA HIS A 75 4.96 4.06 19.55
C HIS A 75 6.45 4.39 19.40
N ALA A 76 7.22 4.16 20.47
CA ALA A 76 8.62 4.54 20.55
C ALA A 76 9.45 3.83 19.47
N TRP A 77 9.14 2.57 19.18
CA TRP A 77 9.80 1.83 18.11
C TRP A 77 9.49 2.44 16.74
N LEU A 78 8.23 2.77 16.46
CA LEU A 78 7.85 3.38 15.18
C LEU A 78 8.58 4.72 14.98
N LEU A 79 8.60 5.58 15.98
CA LEU A 79 9.29 6.87 15.88
C LEU A 79 10.79 6.69 15.66
N ALA A 80 11.45 5.82 16.42
CA ALA A 80 12.89 5.62 16.30
C ALA A 80 13.31 5.05 14.93
N ASN A 81 12.47 4.21 14.30
CA ASN A 81 12.85 3.48 13.08
C ASN A 81 12.26 4.08 11.80
N VAL A 82 11.17 4.84 11.88
CA VAL A 82 10.46 5.37 10.69
C VAL A 82 10.57 6.89 10.58
N CYS A 83 10.54 7.63 11.69
CA CYS A 83 10.62 9.09 11.67
C CYS A 83 11.83 9.64 10.87
N PRO A 84 13.05 9.09 10.99
CA PRO A 84 14.21 9.58 10.22
C PRO A 84 13.99 9.54 8.70
N TYR A 85 13.14 8.62 8.23
CA TYR A 85 12.91 8.34 6.81
C TYR A 85 11.56 8.86 6.30
N LYS A 86 10.79 9.57 7.12
CA LYS A 86 9.44 10.02 6.77
C LYS A 86 9.35 10.93 5.53
N HIS A 87 10.47 11.51 5.11
CA HIS A 87 10.55 12.37 3.94
C HIS A 87 10.50 11.57 2.62
N ILE A 88 10.72 10.25 2.68
CA ILE A 88 10.67 9.36 1.52
C ILE A 88 9.22 9.19 1.04
N ASP A 89 8.27 9.08 1.97
CA ASP A 89 6.86 8.87 1.66
C ASP A 89 6.00 9.99 2.24
N ARG A 90 5.27 10.69 1.37
CA ARG A 90 4.45 11.84 1.75
C ARG A 90 3.32 11.47 2.71
N ALA A 91 2.69 10.31 2.54
CA ALA A 91 1.60 9.89 3.41
C ALA A 91 2.13 9.51 4.79
N ILE A 92 3.24 8.78 4.87
CA ILE A 92 3.90 8.48 6.14
C ILE A 92 4.36 9.76 6.83
N GLY A 93 4.91 10.72 6.08
CA GLY A 93 5.24 12.05 6.59
C GLY A 93 4.04 12.79 7.18
N ALA A 94 2.87 12.68 6.55
CA ALA A 94 1.62 13.27 7.05
C ALA A 94 1.13 12.56 8.32
N ILE A 95 1.17 11.22 8.37
CA ILE A 95 0.75 10.42 9.54
C ILE A 95 1.62 10.72 10.76
N LEU A 96 2.95 10.74 10.58
CA LEU A 96 3.88 10.99 11.69
C LEU A 96 3.90 12.47 12.12
N GLY A 97 3.48 13.39 11.25
CA GLY A 97 3.55 14.82 11.49
C GLY A 97 4.95 15.42 11.31
N SER A 98 4.99 16.75 11.18
CA SER A 98 6.22 17.49 10.86
C SER A 98 7.34 17.31 11.88
N ARG A 99 7.01 17.06 13.15
CA ARG A 99 7.98 16.82 14.23
C ARG A 99 7.99 15.40 14.78
N CYS A 100 7.25 14.47 14.16
CA CYS A 100 7.09 13.11 14.71
C CYS A 100 6.49 13.09 16.12
N ASP A 101 5.55 14.01 16.34
CA ASP A 101 4.90 14.29 17.61
C ASP A 101 3.44 13.79 17.64
N ALA A 102 3.00 13.08 16.59
CA ALA A 102 1.69 12.43 16.56
C ALA A 102 1.58 11.43 17.73
N ASN A 103 0.46 11.46 18.44
CA ASN A 103 0.17 10.51 19.51
C ASN A 103 -0.32 9.17 18.93
N MET A 104 -0.44 8.15 19.79
CA MET A 104 -0.86 6.81 19.38
C MET A 104 -2.20 6.78 18.63
N ASP A 105 -3.18 7.55 19.06
CA ASP A 105 -4.51 7.53 18.46
C ASP A 105 -4.51 8.21 17.09
N SER A 106 -3.83 9.36 16.96
CA SER A 106 -3.64 10.03 15.68
C SER A 106 -2.88 9.17 14.67
N LEU A 107 -1.88 8.41 15.12
CA LEU A 107 -1.17 7.45 14.27
C LEU A 107 -2.10 6.34 13.77
N LYS A 108 -2.89 5.74 14.67
CA LYS A 108 -3.86 4.70 14.32
C LYS A 108 -4.89 5.21 13.31
N GLU A 109 -5.49 6.37 13.59
CA GLU A 109 -6.44 7.02 12.70
C GLU A 109 -5.82 7.34 11.33
N GLY A 110 -4.59 7.85 11.32
CA GLY A 110 -3.85 8.15 10.09
C GLY A 110 -3.65 6.90 9.22
N PHE A 111 -3.12 5.81 9.80
CA PHE A 111 -2.95 4.56 9.06
C PHE A 111 -4.29 3.99 8.57
N GLN A 112 -5.31 3.95 9.44
CA GLN A 112 -6.64 3.43 9.08
C GLN A 112 -7.31 4.26 7.98
N SER A 113 -7.13 5.59 7.99
CA SER A 113 -7.68 6.47 6.97
C SER A 113 -7.13 6.14 5.58
N TYR A 114 -5.81 6.06 5.45
CA TYR A 114 -5.18 5.72 4.17
C TYR A 114 -5.46 4.29 3.71
N ILE A 115 -5.43 3.31 4.62
CA ILE A 115 -5.76 1.92 4.29
C ILE A 115 -7.23 1.83 3.85
N GLY A 116 -8.14 2.48 4.57
CA GLY A 116 -9.56 2.49 4.26
C GLY A 116 -9.88 3.21 2.96
N GLU A 117 -9.17 4.28 2.63
CA GLU A 117 -9.28 4.97 1.35
C GLU A 117 -9.01 4.02 0.18
N ILE A 118 -7.86 3.35 0.19
CA ILE A 118 -7.49 2.41 -0.88
C ILE A 118 -8.38 1.16 -0.86
N GLY A 119 -8.73 0.67 0.32
CA GLY A 119 -9.59 -0.50 0.48
C GLY A 119 -10.99 -0.32 -0.14
N ARG A 120 -11.46 0.94 -0.26
CA ARG A 120 -12.74 1.29 -0.87
C ARG A 120 -12.68 1.57 -2.38
N LEU A 121 -11.50 1.53 -3.01
CA LEU A 121 -11.37 1.80 -4.44
C LEU A 121 -12.05 0.73 -5.31
N TYR A 122 -12.13 -0.51 -4.81
CA TYR A 122 -12.71 -1.63 -5.55
C TYR A 122 -13.29 -2.69 -4.60
N ASP A 123 -14.35 -3.38 -5.02
CA ASP A 123 -14.99 -4.49 -4.29
C ASP A 123 -15.12 -5.72 -5.20
N PRO A 124 -14.53 -6.89 -4.87
CA PRO A 124 -13.77 -7.20 -3.65
C PRO A 124 -12.43 -6.46 -3.58
N THR A 125 -12.02 -6.05 -2.37
CA THR A 125 -10.81 -5.23 -2.19
C THR A 125 -9.55 -5.88 -2.77
N MET A 126 -8.72 -5.06 -3.42
CA MET A 126 -7.36 -5.47 -3.84
C MET A 126 -6.42 -5.70 -2.66
N LEU A 127 -6.76 -5.14 -1.49
CA LEU A 127 -5.90 -5.24 -0.31
C LEU A 127 -5.90 -6.65 0.27
N PHE A 128 -4.71 -7.18 0.51
CA PHE A 128 -4.53 -8.39 1.29
C PHE A 128 -4.89 -8.10 2.75
N ALA A 129 -5.64 -9.01 3.36
CA ALA A 129 -5.97 -8.98 4.78
C ALA A 129 -4.73 -9.31 5.62
N LEU A 130 -3.86 -8.32 5.81
CA LEU A 130 -2.77 -8.40 6.77
C LEU A 130 -3.37 -8.42 8.17
N SER A 131 -2.96 -9.34 9.02
CA SER A 131 -3.39 -9.39 10.43
C SER A 131 -2.82 -8.18 11.18
N VAL A 132 -3.56 -7.08 11.18
CA VAL A 132 -3.27 -5.86 11.92
C VAL A 132 -4.16 -5.85 13.16
N ASP A 133 -3.72 -6.52 14.23
CA ASP A 133 -4.35 -6.36 15.54
C ASP A 133 -3.90 -5.00 16.10
N LEU A 134 -4.61 -3.92 15.75
CA LEU A 134 -4.40 -2.61 16.38
C LEU A 134 -4.91 -2.70 17.83
N PRO A 135 -4.04 -2.57 18.85
CA PRO A 135 -4.47 -2.63 20.25
C PRO A 135 -5.35 -1.44 20.63
#